data_AF-A0A815C9T8-F1
#
_entry.id   AF-A0A815C9T8-F1
#
_cell.length_a   1.000
_cell.length_b   1.000
_cell.length_c   1.000
_cell.angle_alpha   90.00
_cell.angle_beta   90.00
_cell.angle_gamma   90.00
#
_symmetry.space_group_name_H-M   'P 1'
#
loop_
_entity.id
_entity.type
_entity.pdbx_description
1 polymer ?
#
loop_
_entity_poly.entity_id
_entity_poly.type
_entity_poly.pdbx_seq_one_letter_code
_entity_poly.pdbx_strand_id
1 'polypeptide(L)'
;MAKCIFFLLLRVIPSIAGFDFCFKIFAPDQIRLASAGDTGVNVGWHIRTSLLDFSDPLTNPIVMFDTSPTKLTSKSVYIKSSSYERNIGFGVSWFYSVELQGLKPSTMYYYQIAGSGCVLSSSILNFTSAPLLGDRSRPVRIATYGDLGVDGLIGTFVNGPCLFEQALNALQKKLSEIDFFLHHGDICYADDTPVLVPLKTYEQAMDYCQAAM
;
A
#
# COMPACT_ATOMS: atom_id res chain seq x y z
N MET A 1 -56.55 38.71 -34.22
CA MET A 1 -55.20 38.65 -33.62
C MET A 1 -55.13 37.42 -32.73
N ALA A 2 -54.42 36.38 -33.17
CA ALA A 2 -54.32 35.11 -32.47
C ALA A 2 -53.36 35.22 -31.28
N LYS A 3 -53.80 34.76 -30.10
CA LYS A 3 -52.96 34.59 -28.91
C LYS A 3 -52.17 33.29 -29.06
N CYS A 4 -50.87 33.39 -29.30
CA CYS A 4 -49.95 32.25 -29.24
C CYS A 4 -49.82 31.77 -27.79
N ILE A 5 -50.32 30.57 -27.52
CA ILE A 5 -50.06 29.81 -26.29
C ILE A 5 -48.68 29.18 -26.46
N PHE A 6 -47.69 29.65 -25.71
CA PHE A 6 -46.37 29.03 -25.61
C PHE A 6 -46.47 27.83 -24.66
N PHE A 7 -46.46 26.61 -25.19
CA PHE A 7 -46.23 25.42 -24.38
C PHE A 7 -44.74 25.34 -24.04
N LEU A 8 -44.38 25.71 -22.81
CA LEU A 8 -43.05 25.45 -22.27
C LEU A 8 -42.96 23.96 -21.90
N LEU A 9 -42.54 23.13 -22.85
CA LEU A 9 -42.13 21.75 -22.57
C LEU A 9 -40.78 21.79 -21.84
N LEU A 10 -40.83 21.86 -20.50
CA LEU A 10 -39.68 21.53 -19.66
C LEU A 10 -39.32 20.07 -19.93
N ARG A 11 -38.26 19.85 -20.73
CA ARG A 11 -37.54 18.57 -20.71
C ARG A 11 -36.97 18.40 -19.30
N VAL A 12 -37.60 17.56 -18.50
CA VAL A 12 -36.92 16.89 -17.39
C VAL A 12 -35.87 16.01 -18.05
N ILE A 13 -34.64 16.51 -18.14
CA ILE A 13 -33.49 15.65 -18.34
C ILE A 13 -33.30 14.98 -16.97
N PRO A 14 -33.57 13.68 -16.80
CA PRO A 14 -33.13 13.00 -15.59
C PRO A 14 -31.62 13.19 -15.55
N SER A 15 -31.11 13.85 -14.51
CA SER A 15 -29.66 13.87 -14.30
C SER A 15 -29.27 12.40 -14.16
N ILE A 16 -28.52 11.88 -15.12
CA ILE A 16 -27.83 10.60 -14.96
C ILE A 16 -26.67 10.90 -14.02
N ALA A 17 -26.99 11.18 -12.76
CA ALA A 17 -26.04 11.08 -11.67
C ALA A 17 -25.97 9.58 -11.35
N GLY A 18 -24.85 8.95 -11.66
CA GLY A 18 -24.60 7.58 -11.20
C GLY A 18 -24.00 6.60 -12.19
N PHE A 19 -23.52 7.03 -13.36
CA PHE A 19 -22.56 6.23 -14.11
C PHE A 19 -21.22 6.97 -14.13
N ASP A 20 -20.34 6.60 -13.21
CA ASP A 20 -18.92 6.91 -13.34
C ASP A 20 -18.40 6.15 -14.56
N PHE A 21 -18.34 6.84 -15.69
CA PHE A 21 -17.71 6.29 -16.88
C PHE A 21 -16.20 6.28 -16.65
N CYS A 22 -15.68 5.11 -16.29
CA CYS A 22 -14.26 4.93 -16.02
C CYS A 22 -13.48 4.76 -17.32
N PHE A 23 -12.76 5.81 -17.75
CA PHE A 23 -11.80 5.70 -18.85
C PHE A 23 -10.60 4.79 -18.50
N LYS A 24 -10.32 4.64 -17.19
CA LYS A 24 -9.30 3.74 -16.67
C LYS A 24 -9.78 3.15 -15.34
N ILE A 25 -9.44 1.89 -15.12
CA ILE A 25 -9.67 1.19 -13.86
C ILE A 25 -8.37 1.16 -13.06
N PHE A 26 -8.46 1.48 -11.78
CA PHE A 26 -7.34 1.46 -10.85
C PHE A 26 -7.48 0.28 -9.88
N ALA A 27 -6.36 -0.23 -9.38
CA ALA A 27 -6.37 -1.29 -8.38
C ALA A 27 -5.34 -0.98 -7.29
N PRO A 28 -5.63 -1.31 -6.01
CA PRO A 28 -4.65 -1.27 -4.94
C PRO A 28 -3.45 -2.17 -5.27
N ASP A 29 -2.24 -1.63 -5.14
CA ASP A 29 -0.99 -2.39 -5.20
C ASP A 29 -0.10 -2.08 -3.98
N GLN A 30 1.06 -2.74 -3.89
CA GLN A 30 2.04 -2.55 -2.80
C GLN A 30 1.39 -2.61 -1.40
N ILE A 31 0.47 -3.55 -1.23
CA ILE A 31 -0.29 -3.76 0.00
C ILE A 31 0.69 -4.24 1.09
N ARG A 32 0.64 -3.59 2.24
CA ARG A 32 1.54 -3.84 3.37
C ARG A 32 0.80 -3.71 4.69
N LEU A 33 1.25 -4.46 5.68
CA LEU A 33 0.73 -4.42 7.05
C LEU A 33 1.80 -3.87 7.99
N ALA A 34 1.38 -3.12 9.00
CA ALA A 34 2.24 -2.72 10.11
C ALA A 34 1.49 -2.87 11.44
N SER A 35 2.22 -3.06 12.53
CA SER A 35 1.63 -3.06 13.87
C SER A 35 1.07 -1.68 14.20
N ALA A 36 -0.13 -1.63 14.79
CA ALA A 36 -0.76 -0.40 15.27
C ALA A 36 -1.17 -0.55 16.74
N GLY A 37 -0.20 -0.97 17.57
CA GLY A 37 -0.40 -1.26 18.99
C GLY A 37 -0.86 -2.69 19.25
N ASP A 38 -1.28 -2.97 20.48
CA ASP A 38 -1.52 -4.34 20.95
C ASP A 38 -2.78 -4.99 20.36
N THR A 39 -3.71 -4.17 19.88
CA THR A 39 -5.02 -4.61 19.36
C THR A 39 -5.31 -4.04 17.97
N GLY A 40 -4.28 -3.57 17.28
CA GLY A 40 -4.43 -2.88 16.01
C GLY A 40 -3.42 -3.28 14.94
N VAL A 41 -3.86 -3.18 13.69
CA VAL A 41 -3.01 -3.33 12.50
C VAL A 41 -3.29 -2.18 11.54
N ASN A 42 -2.23 -1.60 11.00
CA ASN A 42 -2.30 -0.64 9.91
C ASN A 42 -2.24 -1.39 8.57
N VAL A 43 -3.16 -1.08 7.66
CA VAL A 43 -3.16 -1.56 6.28
C VAL A 43 -2.79 -0.39 5.36
N GLY A 44 -1.64 -0.50 4.71
CA GLY A 44 -1.15 0.46 3.74
C GLY A 44 -1.23 -0.08 2.31
N TRP A 45 -1.52 0.78 1.34
CA TRP A 45 -1.47 0.44 -0.08
C TRP A 45 -1.15 1.68 -0.92
N HIS A 46 -0.97 1.45 -2.22
CA HIS A 46 -0.72 2.49 -3.21
C HIS A 46 -1.68 2.35 -4.39
N ILE A 47 -2.00 3.48 -5.02
CA ILE A 47 -2.70 3.58 -6.30
C ILE A 47 -1.98 4.60 -7.17
N ARG A 48 -1.66 4.23 -8.40
CA ARG A 48 -1.09 5.15 -9.41
C ARG A 48 -2.17 5.65 -10.37
N THR A 49 -2.31 6.97 -10.49
CA THR A 49 -3.24 7.58 -11.45
C THR A 49 -2.67 7.62 -12.87
N SER A 50 -3.46 8.13 -13.82
CA SER A 50 -3.05 8.28 -15.22
C SER A 50 -2.29 9.59 -15.47
N LEU A 51 -1.68 9.72 -16.66
CA LEU A 51 -0.89 10.90 -17.05
C LEU A 51 -1.68 12.22 -17.08
N LEU A 52 -3.01 12.15 -17.09
CA LEU A 52 -3.91 13.30 -17.25
C LEU A 52 -4.91 13.42 -16.08
N ASP A 53 -4.81 12.56 -15.07
CA ASP A 53 -5.69 12.57 -13.90
C ASP A 53 -4.85 12.65 -12.64
N PHE A 54 -4.92 13.80 -11.97
CA PHE A 54 -4.17 14.11 -10.76
C PHE A 54 -5.04 14.07 -9.52
N SER A 55 -6.32 13.71 -9.65
CA SER A 55 -7.25 13.66 -8.53
C SER A 55 -7.01 12.43 -7.66
N ASP A 56 -7.43 12.51 -6.39
CA ASP A 56 -7.44 11.36 -5.48
C ASP A 56 -8.48 10.35 -5.98
N PRO A 57 -8.09 9.14 -6.43
CA PRO A 57 -9.02 8.17 -6.96
C PRO A 57 -9.88 7.52 -5.86
N LEU A 58 -9.56 7.71 -4.58
CA LEU A 58 -10.24 7.06 -3.45
C LEU A 58 -10.36 8.02 -2.26
N THR A 59 -11.35 8.92 -2.33
CA THR A 59 -11.59 9.97 -1.32
C THR A 59 -12.06 9.46 0.04
N ASN A 60 -12.56 8.22 0.11
CA ASN A 60 -12.96 7.56 1.35
C ASN A 60 -12.39 6.13 1.40
N PRO A 61 -11.08 5.99 1.65
CA PRO A 61 -10.42 4.69 1.64
C PRO A 61 -10.88 3.87 2.86
N ILE A 62 -11.48 2.71 2.60
CA ILE A 62 -12.01 1.82 3.63
C ILE A 62 -11.41 0.44 3.45
N VAL A 63 -11.02 -0.17 4.57
CA VAL A 63 -10.79 -1.61 4.65
C VAL A 63 -11.94 -2.25 5.41
N MET A 64 -12.58 -3.24 4.80
CA MET A 64 -13.54 -4.11 5.46
C MET A 64 -12.81 -5.33 5.99
N PHE A 65 -13.11 -5.76 7.20
CA PHE A 65 -12.44 -6.90 7.82
C PHE A 65 -13.34 -7.67 8.78
N ASP A 66 -13.05 -8.95 8.99
CA ASP A 66 -13.71 -9.80 9.99
C ASP A 66 -12.99 -11.15 10.14
N THR A 67 -13.47 -12.01 11.03
CA THR A 67 -12.96 -13.37 11.22
C THR A 67 -13.49 -14.39 10.20
N SER A 68 -14.36 -13.96 9.27
CA SER A 68 -14.89 -14.78 8.18
C SER A 68 -14.61 -14.14 6.82
N PRO A 69 -14.09 -14.88 5.83
CA PRO A 69 -13.81 -14.33 4.51
C PRO A 69 -15.08 -14.01 3.71
N THR A 70 -16.24 -14.54 4.09
CA THR A 70 -17.51 -14.34 3.35
C THR A 70 -18.39 -13.25 3.93
N LYS A 71 -18.03 -12.70 5.10
CA LYS A 71 -18.83 -11.71 5.82
C LYS A 71 -17.91 -10.66 6.45
N LEU A 72 -17.51 -9.67 5.65
CA LEU A 72 -16.72 -8.53 6.09
C LEU A 72 -17.67 -7.37 6.44
N THR A 73 -17.86 -7.13 7.74
CA THR A 73 -18.80 -6.12 8.24
C THR A 73 -18.12 -5.01 9.04
N SER A 74 -17.01 -5.33 9.71
CA SER A 74 -16.21 -4.32 10.41
C SER A 74 -15.49 -3.42 9.42
N LYS A 75 -15.35 -2.14 9.76
CA LYS A 75 -14.68 -1.12 8.92
C LYS A 75 -13.52 -0.49 9.67
N SER A 76 -12.48 -0.11 8.94
CA SER A 76 -11.37 0.70 9.45
C SER A 76 -11.85 2.01 10.09
N VAL A 77 -11.13 2.48 11.12
CA VAL A 77 -11.55 3.64 11.94
C VAL A 77 -10.69 4.88 11.74
N TYR A 78 -9.38 4.73 11.59
CA TYR A 78 -8.45 5.82 11.33
C TYR A 78 -7.99 5.77 9.88
N ILE A 79 -8.00 6.91 9.20
CA ILE A 79 -7.69 7.02 7.78
C ILE A 79 -6.64 8.11 7.59
N LYS A 80 -5.56 7.77 6.91
CA LYS A 80 -4.55 8.71 6.42
C LYS A 80 -4.33 8.47 4.93
N SER A 81 -4.42 9.53 4.14
CA SER A 81 -3.97 9.54 2.74
C SER A 81 -2.86 10.57 2.56
N SER A 82 -1.97 10.30 1.62
CA SER A 82 -0.93 11.22 1.18
C SER A 82 -0.63 10.95 -0.29
N SER A 83 -0.35 11.99 -1.06
CA SER A 83 0.12 11.86 -2.42
C SER A 83 1.57 12.27 -2.55
N TYR A 84 2.24 11.70 -3.54
CA TYR A 84 3.54 12.16 -4.00
C TYR A 84 3.50 12.29 -5.52
N GLU A 85 3.74 13.50 -6.00
CA GLU A 85 3.91 13.77 -7.42
C GLU A 85 5.38 13.53 -7.78
N ARG A 86 5.64 12.56 -8.67
CA ARG A 86 6.90 12.62 -9.43
C ARG A 86 6.66 13.51 -10.63
N ASN A 87 7.57 14.49 -10.82
CA ASN A 87 7.73 15.39 -11.96
C ASN A 87 6.80 15.16 -13.17
N ILE A 88 6.22 16.25 -13.65
CA ILE A 88 5.38 16.43 -14.86
C ILE A 88 5.50 15.25 -15.86
N GLY A 89 4.42 14.47 -15.99
CA GLY A 89 4.28 13.50 -17.09
C GLY A 89 4.26 12.01 -16.72
N PHE A 90 4.14 11.63 -15.42
CA PHE A 90 4.07 10.21 -15.01
C PHE A 90 2.89 9.85 -14.07
N GLY A 91 1.90 10.74 -13.94
CA GLY A 91 0.75 10.58 -13.04
C GLY A 91 1.13 10.76 -11.55
N VAL A 92 0.13 10.66 -10.67
CA VAL A 92 0.30 10.83 -9.21
C VAL A 92 0.28 9.47 -8.54
N SER A 93 1.17 9.28 -7.57
CA SER A 93 1.14 8.15 -6.65
C SER A 93 0.38 8.54 -5.39
N TRP A 94 -0.75 7.86 -5.13
CA TRP A 94 -1.52 8.01 -3.90
C TRP A 94 -1.23 6.87 -2.96
N PHE A 95 -0.92 7.20 -1.72
CA PHE A 95 -0.66 6.26 -0.65
C PHE A 95 -1.73 6.40 0.41
N TYR A 96 -2.30 5.26 0.80
CA TYR A 96 -3.33 5.20 1.82
C TYR A 96 -2.84 4.31 2.94
N SER A 97 -3.26 4.64 4.15
CA SER A 97 -2.97 3.91 5.37
C SER A 97 -4.20 4.01 6.27
N VAL A 98 -4.78 2.87 6.63
CA VAL A 98 -5.91 2.83 7.55
C VAL A 98 -5.63 1.90 8.72
N GLU A 99 -6.21 2.18 9.87
CA GLU A 99 -6.09 1.31 11.04
C GLU A 99 -7.33 0.44 11.25
N LEU A 100 -7.08 -0.83 11.50
CA LEU A 100 -8.03 -1.79 12.06
C LEU A 100 -7.75 -1.87 13.55
N GLN A 101 -8.77 -1.72 14.39
CA GLN A 101 -8.64 -1.64 15.85
C GLN A 101 -9.60 -2.62 16.54
N GLY A 102 -9.37 -2.89 17.83
CA GLY A 102 -10.20 -3.81 18.62
C GLY A 102 -10.05 -5.28 18.18
N LEU A 103 -8.90 -5.62 17.61
CA LEU A 103 -8.60 -6.98 17.18
C LEU A 103 -8.40 -7.87 18.40
N LYS A 104 -9.02 -9.06 18.38
CA LYS A 104 -8.77 -10.08 19.39
C LYS A 104 -7.35 -10.62 19.23
N PRO A 105 -6.63 -10.93 20.32
CA PRO A 105 -5.29 -11.48 20.20
C PRO A 105 -5.24 -12.82 19.47
N SER A 106 -4.12 -13.13 18.81
CA SER A 106 -3.85 -14.42 18.15
C SER A 106 -4.98 -14.92 17.24
N THR A 107 -5.66 -14.01 16.55
CA THR A 107 -6.88 -14.29 15.79
C THR A 107 -6.64 -14.03 14.31
N MET A 108 -7.06 -14.97 13.45
CA MET A 108 -7.02 -14.77 12.01
C MET A 108 -8.14 -13.84 11.58
N TYR A 109 -7.77 -12.78 10.86
CA TYR A 109 -8.67 -11.83 10.25
C TYR A 109 -8.51 -11.85 8.75
N TYR A 110 -9.64 -11.78 8.05
CA TYR A 110 -9.73 -11.56 6.63
C TYR A 110 -10.05 -10.10 6.39
N TYR A 111 -9.48 -9.51 5.35
CA TYR A 111 -9.72 -8.12 5.00
C TYR A 111 -9.73 -7.89 3.50
N GLN A 112 -10.39 -6.81 3.10
CA GLN A 112 -10.46 -6.35 1.72
C GLN A 112 -10.41 -4.83 1.69
N ILE A 113 -9.55 -4.28 0.83
CA ILE A 113 -9.58 -2.86 0.49
C ILE A 113 -10.81 -2.65 -0.39
N ALA A 114 -11.75 -1.84 0.07
CA ALA A 114 -13.00 -1.58 -0.63
C ALA A 114 -12.75 -0.64 -1.82
N GLY A 115 -13.18 -1.06 -3.01
CA GLY A 115 -13.21 -0.21 -4.19
C GLY A 115 -14.33 0.84 -4.13
N SER A 116 -14.15 1.92 -4.88
CA SER A 116 -15.16 2.97 -5.08
C SER A 116 -14.94 3.63 -6.44
N GLY A 117 -16.02 4.01 -7.13
CA GLY A 117 -15.95 4.58 -8.48
C GLY A 117 -15.14 3.70 -9.43
N CYS A 118 -14.00 4.22 -9.90
CA CYS A 118 -13.09 3.56 -10.83
C CYS A 118 -11.98 2.74 -10.18
N VAL A 119 -12.00 2.58 -8.86
CA VAL A 119 -11.03 1.76 -8.11
C VAL A 119 -11.64 0.39 -7.82
N LEU A 120 -10.97 -0.68 -8.21
CA LEU A 120 -11.34 -2.05 -7.88
C LEU A 120 -11.07 -2.35 -6.40
N SER A 121 -11.92 -3.20 -5.82
CA SER A 121 -11.59 -3.83 -4.55
C SER A 121 -10.38 -4.76 -4.70
N SER A 122 -9.59 -4.90 -3.65
CA SER A 122 -8.54 -5.93 -3.62
C SER A 122 -9.15 -7.33 -3.59
N SER A 123 -8.32 -8.36 -3.77
CA SER A 123 -8.68 -9.71 -3.30
C SER A 123 -8.89 -9.71 -1.79
N ILE A 124 -9.58 -10.73 -1.27
CA ILE A 124 -9.66 -10.97 0.16
C ILE A 124 -8.32 -11.53 0.63
N LEU A 125 -7.67 -10.79 1.52
CA LEU A 125 -6.38 -11.13 2.13
C LEU A 125 -6.60 -11.51 3.59
N ASN A 126 -5.58 -12.02 4.25
CA ASN A 126 -5.66 -12.37 5.67
C ASN A 126 -4.35 -12.08 6.41
N PHE A 127 -4.47 -11.96 7.73
CA PHE A 127 -3.36 -11.88 8.66
C PHE A 127 -3.79 -12.46 10.02
N THR A 128 -2.81 -12.72 10.89
CA THR A 128 -3.07 -13.07 12.29
C THR A 128 -2.68 -11.89 13.18
N SER A 129 -3.58 -11.46 14.05
CA SER A 129 -3.31 -10.38 15.01
C SER A 129 -2.25 -10.78 16.04
N ALA A 130 -1.62 -9.77 16.65
CA ALA A 130 -0.61 -9.97 17.69
C ALA A 130 -1.15 -10.84 18.86
N PRO A 131 -0.29 -11.62 19.53
CA PRO A 131 -0.68 -12.34 20.73
C PRO A 131 -0.96 -11.39 21.88
N LEU A 132 -1.62 -11.92 22.92
CA LEU A 132 -1.89 -11.14 24.11
C LEU A 132 -0.57 -10.77 24.78
N LEU A 133 -0.41 -9.50 25.17
CA LEU A 133 0.79 -9.07 25.88
C LEU A 133 1.02 -9.91 27.14
N GLY A 134 2.26 -10.35 27.31
CA GLY A 134 2.66 -11.20 28.44
C GLY A 134 2.27 -12.67 28.30
N ASP A 135 1.60 -13.08 27.22
CA ASP A 135 1.35 -14.49 26.94
C ASP A 135 2.68 -15.23 26.73
N ARG A 136 2.82 -16.37 27.42
CA ARG A 136 3.99 -17.25 27.38
C ARG A 136 3.68 -18.62 26.76
N SER A 137 2.47 -18.81 26.23
CA SER A 137 2.03 -20.06 25.62
C SER A 137 2.84 -20.44 24.38
N ARG A 138 3.32 -19.44 23.63
CA ARG A 138 4.20 -19.61 22.46
C ARG A 138 5.13 -18.40 22.29
N PRO A 139 6.41 -18.59 21.91
CA PRO A 139 7.28 -17.48 21.55
C PRO A 139 6.80 -16.76 20.27
N VAL A 140 6.94 -15.43 20.26
CA VAL A 140 6.84 -14.61 19.04
C VAL A 140 8.12 -14.78 18.23
N ARG A 141 7.97 -15.11 16.95
CA ARG A 141 9.09 -15.32 16.03
C ARG A 141 9.19 -14.13 15.09
N ILE A 142 10.30 -13.41 15.19
CA ILE A 142 10.57 -12.20 14.39
C ILE A 142 11.72 -12.50 13.44
N ALA A 143 11.51 -12.30 12.14
CA ALA A 143 12.60 -12.32 11.17
C ALA A 143 13.14 -10.90 11.01
N THR A 144 14.45 -10.75 11.16
CA THR A 144 15.15 -9.46 11.07
C THR A 144 16.08 -9.45 9.87
N TYR A 145 16.09 -8.36 9.11
CA TYR A 145 17.01 -8.16 7.99
C TYR A 145 17.20 -6.66 7.74
N GLY A 146 18.21 -6.29 6.98
CA GLY A 146 18.50 -4.91 6.57
C GLY A 146 19.03 -4.90 5.15
N ASP A 147 19.19 -3.71 4.59
CA ASP A 147 20.03 -3.52 3.40
C ASP A 147 19.57 -4.37 2.21
N LEU A 148 18.25 -4.59 2.11
CA LEU A 148 17.67 -5.51 1.13
C LEU A 148 17.81 -4.94 -0.28
N GLY A 149 17.59 -3.63 -0.42
CA GLY A 149 17.54 -2.96 -1.70
C GLY A 149 16.44 -3.49 -2.62
N VAL A 150 16.52 -3.10 -3.89
CA VAL A 150 15.77 -3.72 -4.98
C VAL A 150 16.70 -3.93 -6.16
N ASP A 151 16.58 -5.06 -6.84
CA ASP A 151 17.34 -5.29 -8.07
C ASP A 151 16.80 -4.37 -9.18
N GLY A 152 17.42 -3.20 -9.33
CA GLY A 152 17.24 -2.38 -10.51
C GLY A 152 17.99 -2.94 -11.72
N LEU A 153 17.79 -2.33 -12.89
CA LEU A 153 18.60 -2.60 -14.08
C LEU A 153 20.10 -2.52 -13.75
N ILE A 154 20.51 -1.56 -12.91
CA ILE A 154 21.90 -1.37 -12.47
C ILE A 154 22.33 -2.40 -11.41
N GLY A 155 21.45 -2.76 -10.47
CA GLY A 155 21.75 -3.72 -9.40
C GLY A 155 22.16 -5.09 -9.94
N THR A 156 21.52 -5.54 -11.03
CA THR A 156 21.90 -6.77 -11.76
C THR A 156 23.34 -6.73 -12.29
N PHE A 157 23.83 -5.58 -12.75
CA PHE A 157 25.18 -5.44 -13.31
C PHE A 157 26.26 -5.30 -12.23
N VAL A 158 25.94 -4.66 -11.10
CA VAL A 158 26.91 -4.34 -10.03
C VAL A 158 26.99 -5.46 -8.99
N ASN A 159 25.84 -5.95 -8.53
CA ASN A 159 25.75 -6.88 -7.40
C ASN A 159 25.57 -8.34 -7.82
N GLY A 160 25.48 -8.58 -9.14
CA GLY A 160 25.16 -9.89 -9.71
C GLY A 160 23.64 -10.11 -9.84
N PRO A 161 23.21 -11.03 -10.71
CA PRO A 161 21.81 -11.24 -10.98
C PRO A 161 21.06 -11.79 -9.76
N CYS A 162 19.89 -11.22 -9.49
CA CYS A 162 18.84 -11.79 -8.64
C CYS A 162 19.15 -11.88 -7.14
N LEU A 163 19.97 -10.98 -6.56
CA LEU A 163 20.19 -10.99 -5.09
C LEU A 163 18.92 -10.62 -4.32
N PHE A 164 18.20 -9.59 -4.77
CA PHE A 164 16.90 -9.21 -4.19
C PHE A 164 15.91 -10.38 -4.28
N GLU A 165 15.81 -11.01 -5.44
CA GLU A 165 14.93 -12.17 -5.65
C GLU A 165 15.34 -13.36 -4.76
N GLN A 166 16.63 -13.62 -4.59
CA GLN A 166 17.11 -14.69 -3.69
C GLN A 166 16.76 -14.39 -2.23
N ALA A 167 16.96 -13.16 -1.77
CA ALA A 167 16.60 -12.73 -0.43
C ALA A 167 15.08 -12.83 -0.20
N LEU A 168 14.27 -12.34 -1.15
CA LEU A 168 12.80 -12.50 -1.10
C LEU A 168 12.39 -13.97 -1.06
N ASN A 169 12.98 -14.83 -1.88
CA ASN A 169 12.70 -16.26 -1.88
C ASN A 169 13.06 -16.91 -0.53
N ALA A 170 14.15 -16.48 0.12
CA ALA A 170 14.52 -16.96 1.45
C ALA A 170 13.50 -16.53 2.52
N LEU A 171 13.06 -15.26 2.48
CA LEU A 171 12.03 -14.73 3.40
C LEU A 171 10.67 -15.41 3.18
N GLN A 172 10.28 -15.64 1.92
CA GLN A 172 9.03 -16.33 1.56
C GLN A 172 8.97 -17.75 2.12
N LYS A 173 10.08 -18.49 2.07
CA LYS A 173 10.17 -19.84 2.68
C LYS A 173 9.94 -19.83 4.19
N LYS A 174 10.09 -18.68 4.86
CA LYS A 174 9.89 -18.51 6.30
C LYS A 174 8.53 -17.95 6.68
N LEU A 175 7.65 -17.62 5.73
CA LEU A 175 6.35 -17.00 6.02
C LEU A 175 5.47 -17.80 6.99
N SER A 176 5.48 -19.14 6.91
CA SER A 176 4.70 -20.00 7.83
C SER A 176 5.34 -20.14 9.22
N GLU A 177 6.61 -19.76 9.36
CA GLU A 177 7.40 -19.87 10.59
C GLU A 177 7.55 -18.54 11.33
N ILE A 178 7.13 -17.41 10.76
CA ILE A 178 7.43 -16.08 11.28
C ILE A 178 6.13 -15.34 11.55
N ASP A 179 6.08 -14.62 12.67
CA ASP A 179 4.92 -13.82 13.07
C ASP A 179 5.07 -12.36 12.64
N PHE A 180 6.31 -11.87 12.49
CA PHE A 180 6.60 -10.49 12.14
C PHE A 180 7.95 -10.34 11.42
N PHE A 181 8.01 -9.40 10.47
CA PHE A 181 9.25 -9.02 9.77
C PHE A 181 9.69 -7.64 10.22
N LEU A 182 10.97 -7.52 10.61
CA LEU A 182 11.59 -6.25 10.98
C LEU A 182 12.72 -5.93 10.00
N HIS A 183 12.51 -4.89 9.20
CA HIS A 183 13.52 -4.35 8.28
C HIS A 183 14.28 -3.21 8.96
N HIS A 184 15.61 -3.30 9.03
CA HIS A 184 16.48 -2.41 9.80
C HIS A 184 16.93 -1.12 9.07
N GLY A 185 16.18 -0.67 8.05
CA GLY A 185 16.60 0.45 7.20
C GLY A 185 17.24 0.00 5.88
N ASP A 186 17.63 0.96 5.04
CA ASP A 186 18.18 0.74 3.71
C ASP A 186 17.30 -0.16 2.84
N ILE A 187 16.06 0.32 2.67
CA ILE A 187 14.95 -0.47 2.15
C ILE A 187 15.09 -0.73 0.65
N CYS A 188 15.34 0.31 -0.14
CA CYS A 188 15.30 0.22 -1.60
C CYS A 188 16.40 0.98 -2.34
N TYR A 189 17.27 1.71 -1.64
CA TYR A 189 18.34 2.53 -2.23
C TYR A 189 17.85 3.41 -3.40
N ALA A 190 16.71 4.10 -3.22
CA ALA A 190 16.13 4.93 -4.29
C ALA A 190 17.04 6.12 -4.69
N ASP A 191 17.96 6.50 -3.81
CA ASP A 191 19.03 7.47 -3.99
C ASP A 191 20.14 7.01 -4.94
N ASP A 192 20.24 5.72 -5.26
CA ASP A 192 21.18 5.17 -6.25
C ASP A 192 20.67 5.27 -7.70
N THR A 193 19.44 5.74 -7.89
CA THR A 193 18.89 6.01 -9.24
C THR A 193 19.52 7.30 -9.79
N PRO A 194 19.72 7.43 -11.13
CA PRO A 194 20.68 8.39 -11.67
C PRO A 194 20.23 9.83 -11.41
N VAL A 195 20.72 10.41 -10.32
CA VAL A 195 21.26 11.76 -10.37
C VAL A 195 22.46 11.67 -11.32
N LEU A 196 22.57 12.60 -12.26
CA LEU A 196 23.65 12.71 -13.26
C LEU A 196 25.03 13.03 -12.62
N VAL A 197 25.38 12.37 -11.51
CA VAL A 197 26.65 12.51 -10.81
C VAL A 197 27.15 11.11 -10.47
N PRO A 198 28.38 10.73 -10.86
CA PRO A 198 28.91 9.42 -10.53
C PRO A 198 28.97 9.25 -9.00
N LEU A 199 28.31 8.23 -8.47
CA LEU A 199 28.21 7.86 -7.04
C LEU A 199 29.53 7.34 -6.44
N LYS A 200 30.69 7.86 -6.88
CA LYS A 200 32.00 7.43 -6.36
C LYS A 200 32.28 7.85 -4.92
N THR A 201 31.44 8.70 -4.30
CA THR A 201 31.76 9.34 -3.01
C THR A 201 30.80 9.02 -1.86
N TYR A 202 29.69 8.30 -2.10
CA TYR A 202 28.73 8.02 -1.02
C TYR A 202 29.11 6.78 -0.19
N GLU A 203 29.43 5.65 -0.83
CA GLU A 203 29.85 4.43 -0.11
C GLU A 203 31.17 4.65 0.67
N GLN A 204 32.08 5.49 0.16
CA GLN A 204 33.31 5.84 0.88
C GLN A 204 33.06 6.65 2.16
N ALA A 205 31.95 7.37 2.28
CA ALA A 205 31.63 8.13 3.49
C ALA A 205 31.19 7.20 4.64
N MET A 206 30.55 6.07 4.34
CA MET A 206 30.20 5.06 5.32
C MET A 206 31.40 4.17 5.68
N ASP A 207 32.24 3.82 4.71
CA ASP A 207 33.52 3.13 4.98
C ASP A 207 34.46 3.98 5.87
N TYR A 208 34.45 5.31 5.71
CA TYR A 208 35.25 6.20 6.55
C TYR A 208 34.77 6.23 8.02
N CYS A 209 33.46 6.07 8.25
CA CYS A 209 32.90 5.96 9.60
C CYS A 209 33.18 4.60 10.25
N GLN A 210 33.31 3.53 9.46
CA GLN A 210 33.65 2.20 9.96
C GLN A 210 35.16 2.01 10.20
N ALA A 211 36.02 2.73 9.48
CA ALA A 211 37.46 2.74 9.72
C ALA A 211 37.90 3.69 10.86
N ALA A 212 36.98 4.51 11.39
CA ALA A 212 37.23 5.47 12.47
C ALA A 212 36.68 5.03 13.85
N MET A 213 36.21 3.78 13.97
CA MET A 213 35.87 3.09 15.22
C MET A 213 36.80 1.89 15.44
#